data_AF-A0A8T4QLK4-F1
#
_entry.id   AF-A0A8T4QLK4-F1
#
_cell.length_a   1.000
_cell.length_b   1.000
_cell.length_c   1.000
_cell.angle_alpha   90.00
_cell.angle_beta   90.00
_cell.angle_gamma   90.00
#
_symmetry.space_group_name_H-M   'P 1'
#
loop_
_entity.id
_entity.type
_entity.pdbx_description
1 polymer ?
#
loop_
_entity_poly.entity_id
_entity_poly.type
_entity_poly.pdbx_seq_one_letter_code
_entity_poly.pdbx_strand_id
1 'polypeptide(L)'
;MKNNHLLCILVVFSLVVLGCAKQAIDSMENMEMEKIVSEDFEFKKMCQDAGYEWMLMKPTQNGKIMHEANSCWGCMVEGIEHVCDKGKFMDYVK
;
A
#
# COMPACT_ATOMS: atom_id res chain seq x y z
N MET A 1 20.95 -48.41 -26.78
CA MET A 1 20.16 -47.99 -25.60
C MET A 1 20.72 -46.74 -24.88
N LYS A 2 21.33 -45.76 -25.58
CA LYS A 2 21.84 -44.52 -24.94
C LYS A 2 20.98 -43.28 -25.24
N ASN A 3 20.25 -43.27 -26.35
CA ASN A 3 19.47 -42.10 -26.78
C ASN A 3 18.11 -41.96 -26.07
N ASN A 4 17.48 -43.04 -25.60
CA ASN A 4 16.20 -42.95 -24.90
C ASN A 4 16.32 -42.32 -23.51
N HIS A 5 17.43 -42.56 -22.81
CA HIS A 5 17.68 -41.94 -21.49
C HIS A 5 17.93 -40.44 -21.62
N LEU A 6 18.63 -40.01 -22.68
CA LEU A 6 18.87 -38.59 -22.95
C LEU A 6 17.56 -37.84 -23.23
N LEU A 7 16.63 -38.49 -23.96
CA LEU A 7 15.32 -37.93 -24.27
C LEU A 7 14.45 -37.78 -23.01
N CYS A 8 14.44 -38.77 -22.12
CA CYS A 8 13.72 -38.69 -20.86
C CYS A 8 14.26 -37.57 -19.94
N ILE A 9 15.58 -37.39 -19.90
CA ILE A 9 16.21 -36.33 -19.09
C ILE A 9 15.82 -34.94 -19.63
N LEU A 10 15.81 -34.75 -20.96
CA LEU A 10 15.40 -33.48 -21.57
C LEU A 10 13.92 -33.13 -21.31
N VAL A 11 13.03 -34.13 -21.34
CA VAL A 11 11.60 -33.92 -21.04
C VAL A 11 11.40 -33.55 -19.57
N VAL A 12 12.08 -34.21 -18.64
CA VAL A 12 11.99 -33.89 -17.20
C VAL A 12 12.55 -32.50 -16.91
N PHE A 13 13.67 -32.13 -17.54
CA PHE A 13 14.27 -30.80 -17.34
C PHE A 13 13.36 -29.67 -17.83
N SER A 14 12.65 -29.91 -18.94
CA SER A 14 11.71 -28.94 -19.53
C SER A 14 10.51 -28.63 -18.62
N LEU A 15 10.01 -29.64 -17.88
CA LEU A 15 8.89 -29.48 -16.95
C LEU A 15 9.27 -28.69 -15.68
N VAL A 16 10.52 -28.80 -15.21
CA VAL A 16 11.00 -28.06 -14.03
C VAL A 16 11.13 -26.56 -14.31
N VAL A 17 11.63 -26.19 -15.49
CA VAL A 17 11.79 -24.77 -15.87
C VAL A 17 10.45 -24.04 -16.00
N LEU A 18 9.43 -24.72 -16.54
CA LEU A 18 8.07 -24.16 -16.65
C LEU A 18 7.36 -24.02 -15.28
N GLY A 19 7.64 -24.92 -14.34
CA GLY A 19 7.10 -24.87 -12.98
C GLY A 19 7.60 -23.67 -12.17
N CYS A 20 8.88 -23.30 -12.32
CA CYS A 20 9.48 -22.19 -11.58
C CYS A 20 9.05 -20.80 -12.10
N ALA A 21 8.71 -20.67 -13.39
CA ALA A 21 8.31 -19.38 -13.98
C ALA A 21 6.93 -18.90 -13.48
N LYS A 22 6.02 -19.83 -13.13
CA LYS A 22 4.67 -19.48 -12.71
C LYS A 22 4.61 -18.88 -11.29
N GLN A 23 5.53 -19.28 -10.41
CA GLN A 23 5.55 -18.81 -9.02
C GLN A 23 6.07 -17.36 -8.88
N ALA A 24 6.85 -16.88 -9.85
CA ALA A 24 7.35 -15.50 -9.86
C ALA A 24 6.28 -14.47 -10.30
N ILE A 25 5.30 -14.88 -11.11
CA ILE A 25 4.28 -13.97 -11.65
C ILE A 25 3.12 -13.79 -10.66
N ASP A 26 2.65 -14.87 -10.01
CA ASP A 26 1.60 -14.79 -8.98
C ASP A 26 2.07 -14.02 -7.72
N SER A 27 3.39 -13.89 -7.52
CA SER A 27 3.97 -13.12 -6.42
C SER A 27 4.09 -11.61 -6.71
N MET A 28 3.86 -11.18 -7.96
CA MET A 28 3.85 -9.76 -8.34
C MET A 28 2.44 -9.14 -8.33
N GLU A 29 1.38 -9.95 -8.41
CA GLU A 29 -0.01 -9.46 -8.47
C GLU A 29 -0.58 -9.10 -7.08
N ASN A 30 0.02 -9.61 -6.00
CA ASN A 30 -0.37 -9.28 -4.61
C ASN A 30 0.53 -8.22 -3.94
N MET A 31 1.48 -7.63 -4.68
CA MET A 31 2.16 -6.45 -4.20
C MET A 31 1.24 -5.27 -4.52
N GLU A 32 0.20 -5.08 -3.70
CA GLU A 32 -0.45 -3.78 -3.54
C GLU A 32 0.67 -2.81 -3.20
N MET A 33 1.20 -2.19 -4.25
CA MET A 33 2.23 -1.18 -4.16
C MET A 33 1.58 -0.05 -3.38
N GLU A 34 1.82 -0.02 -2.07
CA GLU A 34 1.60 1.13 -1.22
C GLU A 34 2.29 2.28 -1.93
N LYS A 35 1.51 3.00 -2.72
CA LYS A 35 1.94 4.15 -3.48
C LYS A 35 2.50 5.08 -2.43
N ILE A 36 3.82 5.23 -2.38
CA ILE A 36 4.52 5.99 -1.33
C ILE A 36 3.89 7.37 -1.27
N VAL A 37 3.01 7.58 -0.29
CA VAL A 37 2.37 8.87 -0.06
C VAL A 37 3.44 9.68 0.65
N SER A 38 4.03 10.62 -0.07
CA SER A 38 5.03 11.53 0.50
C SER A 38 4.41 12.28 1.67
N GLU A 39 5.07 12.24 2.83
CA GLU A 39 4.67 13.04 3.99
C GLU A 39 4.88 14.53 3.68
N ASP A 40 3.90 15.36 4.05
CA ASP A 40 4.05 16.81 4.08
C ASP A 40 4.60 17.22 5.45
N PHE A 41 5.89 17.55 5.49
CA PHE A 41 6.60 17.90 6.72
C PHE A 41 6.04 19.16 7.40
N GLU A 42 5.56 20.14 6.62
CA GLU A 42 5.01 21.36 7.19
C GLU A 42 3.67 21.04 7.86
N PHE A 43 2.80 20.30 7.16
CA PHE A 43 1.51 19.89 7.69
C PHE A 43 1.67 19.01 8.94
N LYS A 44 2.59 18.03 8.91
CA LYS A 44 2.93 17.21 10.08
C LYS A 44 3.30 18.05 11.29
N LYS A 45 4.15 19.06 11.10
CA LYS A 45 4.57 19.93 12.20
C LYS A 45 3.38 20.69 12.79
N MET A 46 2.53 21.29 11.96
CA MET A 46 1.32 21.98 12.44
C MET A 46 0.37 21.03 13.17
N CYS A 47 0.25 19.79 12.70
CA CYS A 47 -0.52 18.75 13.36
C CYS A 47 -0.07 18.52 14.80
N GLN A 48 1.23 18.30 14.95
CA GLN A 48 1.87 18.01 16.23
C GLN A 48 1.90 19.22 17.16
N ASP A 49 2.14 20.42 16.62
CA ASP A 49 2.14 21.67 17.38
C ASP A 49 0.74 21.98 17.95
N ALA A 50 -0.33 21.56 17.26
CA ALA A 50 -1.71 21.67 17.73
C ALA A 50 -2.13 20.52 18.69
N GLY A 51 -1.25 19.56 18.96
CA GLY A 51 -1.49 18.45 19.89
C GLY A 51 -2.19 17.23 19.29
N TYR A 52 -2.28 17.12 17.97
CA TYR A 52 -2.93 15.99 17.29
C TYR A 52 -1.94 14.94 16.80
N GLU A 53 -2.45 13.71 16.66
CA GLU A 53 -1.67 12.59 16.14
C GLU A 53 -1.56 12.65 14.61
N TRP A 54 -0.34 12.46 14.10
CA TRP A 54 -0.03 12.36 12.67
C TRP A 54 0.16 10.91 12.27
N MET A 55 -0.69 10.40 11.40
CA MET A 55 -0.65 8.99 11.01
C MET A 55 -1.20 8.76 9.60
N LEU A 56 -0.79 7.65 8.99
CA LEU A 56 -1.33 7.20 7.70
C LEU A 56 -2.67 6.54 7.96
N MET A 57 -3.73 7.04 7.33
CA MET A 57 -5.07 6.45 7.49
C MET A 57 -5.84 6.49 6.18
N LYS A 58 -6.92 5.70 6.10
CA LYS A 58 -7.92 5.87 5.04
C LYS A 58 -8.86 7.02 5.39
N PRO A 59 -9.31 7.82 4.41
CA PRO A 59 -10.30 8.84 4.66
C PRO A 59 -11.64 8.22 5.09
N THR A 60 -12.37 8.96 5.93
CA THR A 60 -13.71 8.62 6.37
C THR A 60 -14.71 9.62 5.79
N GLN A 61 -15.95 9.17 5.63
CA GLN A 61 -17.07 10.04 5.30
C GLN A 61 -18.28 9.59 6.12
N ASN A 62 -18.83 10.48 6.96
CA ASN A 62 -19.95 10.19 7.86
C ASN A 62 -19.66 9.00 8.81
N GLY A 63 -18.46 8.98 9.39
CA GLY A 63 -18.00 7.94 10.33
C GLY A 63 -17.66 6.60 9.70
N LYS A 64 -17.70 6.46 8.37
CA LYS A 64 -17.38 5.22 7.65
C LYS A 64 -16.10 5.34 6.85
N ILE A 65 -15.25 4.31 6.91
CA ILE A 65 -14.02 4.24 6.12
C ILE A 65 -14.36 4.09 4.64
N MET A 66 -13.78 4.95 3.80
CA MET A 66 -13.90 4.87 2.35
C MET A 66 -12.89 3.84 1.81
N HIS A 67 -13.30 2.58 1.65
CA HIS A 67 -12.39 1.50 1.25
C HIS A 67 -11.70 1.71 -0.10
N GLU A 68 -12.38 2.36 -1.05
CA GLU A 68 -11.88 2.65 -2.41
C GLU A 68 -10.96 3.87 -2.47
N ALA A 69 -10.90 4.69 -1.40
CA ALA A 69 -10.04 5.86 -1.37
C ALA A 69 -8.61 5.49 -1.00
N ASN A 70 -7.65 6.19 -1.61
CA ASN A 70 -6.24 6.06 -1.27
C ASN A 70 -6.00 6.54 0.17
N SER A 71 -5.11 5.84 0.87
CA SER A 71 -4.61 6.31 2.17
C SER A 71 -3.94 7.68 2.02
N CYS A 72 -4.01 8.48 3.07
CA CYS A 72 -3.34 9.76 3.15
C CYS A 72 -2.73 9.95 4.54
N TRP A 73 -1.63 10.69 4.58
CA TRP A 73 -1.10 11.21 5.82
C TRP A 73 -1.91 12.42 6.26
N GLY A 74 -2.34 12.42 7.52
CA GLY A 74 -3.22 13.46 8.02
C GLY A 74 -3.24 13.52 9.54
N CYS A 75 -4.02 14.48 10.04
CA CYS A 75 -4.25 14.69 11.46
C CYS A 75 -5.49 13.96 11.94
N MET A 76 -5.36 13.28 13.08
CA MET A 76 -6.50 12.77 13.83
C MET A 76 -7.02 13.84 14.79
N VAL A 77 -8.09 14.52 14.39
CA VAL A 77 -8.77 15.54 15.19
C VAL A 77 -9.89 14.89 15.99
N GLU A 78 -9.92 15.12 17.30
CA GLU A 78 -10.92 14.53 18.21
C GLU A 78 -12.34 14.98 17.82
N GLY A 79 -13.25 14.01 17.65
CA GLY A 79 -14.68 14.27 17.42
C GLY A 79 -15.10 14.71 16.01
N ILE A 80 -14.18 14.89 15.06
CA ILE A 80 -14.51 15.53 13.77
C ILE A 80 -14.28 14.65 12.53
N GLU A 81 -13.38 13.67 12.58
CA GLU A 81 -12.90 12.81 11.46
C GLU A 81 -11.49 13.17 10.96
N HIS A 82 -10.93 12.26 10.15
CA HIS A 82 -9.58 12.30 9.59
C HIS A 82 -9.38 13.48 8.62
N VAL A 83 -8.34 14.27 8.83
CA VAL A 83 -8.04 15.44 8.01
C VAL A 83 -6.75 15.26 7.21
N CYS A 84 -6.89 14.91 5.93
CA CYS A 84 -5.79 14.78 4.96
C CYS A 84 -5.45 16.07 4.22
N ASP A 85 -6.13 17.18 4.53
CA ASP A 85 -5.97 18.45 3.85
C ASP A 85 -5.60 19.53 4.86
N LYS A 86 -4.46 20.19 4.63
CA LYS A 86 -3.95 21.26 5.50
C LYS A 86 -4.93 22.43 5.63
N GLY A 87 -5.64 22.79 4.56
CA GLY A 87 -6.61 23.87 4.57
C GLY A 87 -7.81 23.55 5.46
N LYS A 88 -8.38 22.35 5.30
CA LYS A 88 -9.45 21.86 6.19
C LYS A 88 -8.98 21.75 7.62
N PHE A 89 -7.74 21.32 7.86
CA PHE A 89 -7.19 21.26 9.21
C PHE A 89 -7.17 22.65 9.85
N MET A 90 -6.70 23.67 9.12
CA MET A 90 -6.71 25.05 9.61
C MET A 90 -8.09 25.59 9.95
N ASP A 91 -9.17 25.05 9.37
CA ASP A 91 -10.53 25.42 9.76
C ASP A 91 -10.97 24.82 11.09
N TYR A 92 -10.35 23.73 11.56
CA TYR A 92 -10.63 23.09 12.85
C TYR A 92 -9.78 23.61 14.01
N VAL A 93 -8.59 24.16 13.75
CA VAL A 93 -7.66 24.69 14.78
C VAL A 93 -7.70 26.22 14.95
N LYS A 94 -8.64 26.92 14.31
CA LYS A 94 -8.93 28.34 14.60
C LYS A 94 -9.62 28.49 15.95
#